data_AF-A0A151FCU4-F1
#
_entry.id   AF-A0A151FCU4-F1
#
_cell.length_a   1.000
_cell.length_b   1.000
_cell.length_c   1.000
_cell.angle_alpha   90.00
_cell.angle_beta   90.00
_cell.angle_gamma   90.00
#
_symmetry.space_group_name_H-M   'P 1'
#
loop_
_entity.id
_entity.type
_entity.pdbx_description
1 polymer ?
#
loop_
_entity_poly.entity_id
_entity_poly.type
_entity_poly.pdbx_seq_one_letter_code
_entity_poly.pdbx_strand_id
1 'polypeptide(L)'
;MKYTDILVGKRIEDTKRIVQQIFEQNGFKVEWKELYSGKAARGSKGMNIAFGAFAQHYAIDFQIIPSSDETTAIRLIKSSSGWWGGAVGAHKTEKQYEKIVEMVSNQFEKVCPECTHINRADSSFCEKCGSSLLVVS
;
A
#
# COMPACT_ATOMS: atom_id res chain seq x y z
N MET A 1 -8.32 12.06 -6.02
CA MET A 1 -7.29 11.49 -5.11
C MET A 1 -7.32 9.98 -5.31
N LYS A 2 -6.22 9.35 -5.72
CA LYS A 2 -6.19 7.90 -5.99
C LYS A 2 -5.87 7.13 -4.71
N TYR A 3 -6.66 6.11 -4.42
CA TYR A 3 -6.43 5.17 -3.31
C TYR A 3 -6.74 3.74 -3.76
N THR A 4 -6.22 2.76 -3.02
CA THR A 4 -6.46 1.33 -3.23
C THR A 4 -6.64 0.69 -1.86
N ASP A 5 -7.71 -0.08 -1.72
CA ASP A 5 -8.04 -0.80 -0.50
C ASP A 5 -7.63 -2.27 -0.65
N ILE A 6 -6.85 -2.78 0.30
CA ILE A 6 -6.40 -4.16 0.36
C ILE A 6 -7.10 -4.82 1.54
N LEU A 7 -8.01 -5.75 1.26
CA LEU A 7 -8.66 -6.55 2.31
C LEU A 7 -7.67 -7.56 2.89
N VAL A 8 -7.52 -7.53 4.21
CA VAL A 8 -6.67 -8.42 4.98
C VAL A 8 -7.51 -9.22 5.97
N GLY A 9 -7.31 -10.54 5.99
CA GLY A 9 -8.01 -11.47 6.89
C GLY A 9 -7.43 -11.47 8.29
N LYS A 10 -7.15 -10.29 8.85
CA LYS A 10 -6.51 -10.12 10.16
C LYS A 10 -7.17 -8.99 10.94
N ARG A 11 -7.09 -9.07 12.26
CA ARG A 11 -7.53 -8.01 13.18
C ARG A 11 -6.69 -6.75 13.01
N ILE A 12 -7.25 -5.63 13.46
CA ILE A 12 -6.68 -4.30 13.24
C ILE A 12 -5.31 -4.11 13.92
N GLU A 13 -5.11 -4.68 15.12
CA GLU A 13 -3.85 -4.59 15.87
C GLU A 13 -2.72 -5.39 15.18
N ASP A 14 -3.04 -6.60 14.70
CA ASP A 14 -2.11 -7.43 13.95
C ASP A 14 -1.76 -6.77 12.62
N THR A 15 -2.75 -6.17 11.96
CA THR A 15 -2.56 -5.43 10.70
C THR A 15 -1.62 -4.24 10.91
N LYS A 16 -1.78 -3.47 11.99
CA LYS A 16 -0.91 -2.33 12.32
C LYS A 16 0.56 -2.72 12.40
N ARG A 17 0.86 -3.79 13.15
CA ARG A 17 2.23 -4.30 13.32
C ARG A 17 2.82 -4.77 11.99
N ILE A 18 2.05 -5.51 11.20
CA ILE A 18 2.53 -6.04 9.91
C ILE A 18 2.75 -4.91 8.91
N VAL A 19 1.86 -3.92 8.83
CA VAL A 19 2.03 -2.74 7.98
C VAL A 19 3.34 -2.01 8.30
N GLN A 20 3.64 -1.80 9.58
CA GLN A 20 4.90 -1.19 9.99
C GLN A 20 6.10 -2.04 9.55
N GLN A 21 6.07 -3.36 9.80
CA GLN A 21 7.14 -4.27 9.41
C GLN A 21 7.38 -4.27 7.89
N ILE A 22 6.33 -4.35 7.08
CA ILE A 22 6.44 -4.33 5.60
C ILE A 22 7.15 -3.08 5.14
N PHE A 23 6.70 -1.91 5.60
CA PHE A 23 7.28 -0.64 5.17
C PHE A 23 8.74 -0.51 5.61
N GLU A 24 9.05 -0.80 6.87
CA GLU A 24 10.41 -0.70 7.41
C GLU A 24 11.38 -1.69 6.75
N GLN A 25 10.97 -2.95 6.53
CA GLN A 25 11.78 -3.95 5.82
C GLN A 25 12.07 -3.55 4.37
N ASN A 26 11.18 -2.77 3.76
CA ASN A 26 11.34 -2.25 2.40
C ASN A 26 11.97 -0.84 2.36
N GLY A 27 12.56 -0.39 3.47
CA GLY A 27 13.36 0.83 3.57
C GLY A 27 12.52 2.12 3.67
N PHE A 28 11.24 2.02 3.99
CA PHE A 28 10.41 3.17 4.33
C PHE A 28 10.53 3.50 5.82
N LYS A 29 10.48 4.79 6.14
CA LYS A 29 10.23 5.29 7.49
C LYS A 29 8.73 5.47 7.66
N VAL A 30 8.17 4.90 8.72
CA VAL A 30 6.75 5.03 9.05
C VAL A 30 6.55 6.11 10.10
N GLU A 31 5.71 7.09 9.79
CA GLU A 31 5.28 8.16 10.69
C GLU A 31 3.76 8.01 10.94
N TRP A 32 3.40 7.54 12.12
CA TRP A 32 2.00 7.46 12.55
C TRP A 32 1.48 8.86 12.87
N LYS A 33 0.32 9.23 12.32
CA LYS A 33 -0.37 10.51 12.60
C LYS A 33 -1.50 10.31 13.61
N GLU A 34 -2.19 9.18 13.51
CA GLU A 34 -3.26 8.77 14.42
C GLU A 34 -3.09 7.28 14.76
N LEU A 35 -4.08 6.69 15.45
CA LEU A 35 -4.01 5.31 15.94
C LEU A 35 -3.86 4.28 14.81
N TYR A 36 -4.53 4.50 13.67
CA TYR A 36 -4.58 3.58 12.52
C TYR A 36 -4.29 4.26 11.18
N SER A 37 -3.74 5.47 11.20
CA SER A 37 -3.38 6.20 9.99
C SER A 37 -1.97 6.78 10.10
N GLY A 38 -1.27 6.82 8.98
CA GLY A 38 0.12 7.23 8.95
C GLY A 38 0.64 7.51 7.56
N LYS A 39 1.94 7.76 7.49
CA LYS A 39 2.67 8.03 6.26
C LYS A 39 3.93 7.17 6.24
N ALA A 40 4.16 6.48 5.13
CA ALA A 40 5.40 5.76 4.88
C ALA A 40 6.20 6.52 3.82
N ALA A 41 7.46 6.85 4.13
CA ALA A 41 8.32 7.61 3.23
C ALA A 41 9.71 6.97 3.08
N ARG A 42 10.20 6.88 1.84
CA ARG A 42 11.52 6.34 1.50
C ARG A 42 12.30 7.35 0.65
N GLY A 43 13.59 7.49 0.95
CA GLY A 43 14.48 8.51 0.36
C GLY A 43 14.67 9.72 1.28
N SER A 44 15.80 10.42 1.15
CA SER A 44 16.10 11.58 2.00
C SER A 44 15.68 12.89 1.32
N LYS A 45 14.96 13.74 2.07
CA LYS A 45 14.68 15.12 1.63
C LYS A 45 15.97 15.92 1.37
N GLY A 46 17.04 15.61 2.10
CA GLY A 46 18.36 16.25 1.96
C GLY A 46 19.14 15.85 0.71
N MET A 47 18.98 14.63 0.18
CA MET A 47 19.61 14.24 -1.10
C MET A 47 19.01 15.00 -2.28
N ASN A 48 17.76 15.47 -2.22
CA ASN A 48 17.18 16.31 -3.30
C ASN A 48 17.91 17.64 -3.46
N ILE A 49 18.49 18.16 -2.37
CA ILE A 49 19.25 19.40 -2.38
C ILE A 49 20.66 19.15 -2.93
N ALA A 50 21.27 17.98 -2.64
CA ALA A 50 22.62 17.64 -3.08
C ALA A 50 22.70 16.98 -4.48
N PHE A 51 21.65 16.28 -4.92
CA PHE A 51 21.61 15.50 -6.19
C PHE A 51 20.49 15.94 -7.16
N GLY A 52 19.79 17.04 -6.87
CA GLY A 52 18.77 17.61 -7.75
C GLY A 52 17.59 16.67 -8.03
N ALA A 53 17.03 16.74 -9.25
CA ALA A 53 15.83 16.01 -9.72
C ALA A 53 15.92 14.47 -9.67
N PHE A 54 17.05 13.91 -9.23
CA PHE A 54 17.29 12.47 -9.13
C PHE A 54 17.07 11.90 -7.73
N ALA A 55 16.93 12.72 -6.67
CA ALA A 55 16.66 12.16 -5.35
C ALA A 55 15.18 11.83 -5.20
N GLN A 56 14.89 10.56 -5.42
CA GLN A 56 13.54 10.05 -5.39
C GLN A 56 13.06 9.97 -3.94
N HIS A 57 12.24 10.94 -3.53
CA HIS A 57 11.49 10.89 -2.29
C HIS A 57 10.11 10.33 -2.58
N TYR A 58 9.87 9.11 -2.11
CA TYR A 58 8.58 8.44 -2.21
C TYR A 58 7.85 8.58 -0.90
N ALA A 59 6.58 8.92 -0.97
CA ALA A 59 5.71 8.88 0.19
C ALA A 59 4.33 8.38 -0.20
N ILE A 60 3.73 7.62 0.70
CA ILE A 60 2.36 7.13 0.62
C ILE A 60 1.72 7.39 1.97
N ASP A 61 0.49 7.91 1.97
CA ASP A 61 -0.33 7.94 3.17
C ASP A 61 -1.12 6.63 3.23
N PHE A 62 -1.39 6.14 4.43
CA PHE A 62 -2.14 4.90 4.60
C PHE A 62 -3.10 4.98 5.77
N GLN A 63 -4.18 4.19 5.70
CA GLN A 63 -5.16 4.03 6.77
C GLN A 63 -5.50 2.55 6.92
N ILE A 64 -5.72 2.12 8.16
CA ILE A 64 -6.16 0.78 8.51
C ILE A 64 -7.59 0.90 9.01
N ILE A 65 -8.53 0.31 8.27
CA ILE A 65 -9.96 0.49 8.45
C ILE A 65 -10.53 -0.87 8.84
N PRO A 66 -11.22 -1.02 9.99
CA PRO A 66 -11.92 -2.26 10.29
C PRO A 66 -12.99 -2.51 9.22
N SER A 67 -13.00 -3.71 8.67
CA SER A 67 -14.01 -4.21 7.73
C SER A 67 -14.87 -5.25 8.45
N SER A 68 -16.06 -5.56 7.96
CA SER A 68 -16.98 -6.49 8.62
C SER A 68 -16.33 -7.86 8.92
N ASP A 69 -16.83 -8.57 9.93
CA ASP A 69 -16.48 -9.96 10.27
C ASP A 69 -14.98 -10.24 10.40
N GLU A 70 -14.32 -9.56 11.35
CA GLU A 70 -12.90 -9.78 11.72
C GLU A 70 -11.85 -9.46 10.64
N THR A 71 -12.28 -8.92 9.50
CA THR A 71 -11.39 -8.46 8.45
C THR A 71 -11.01 -7.00 8.63
N THR A 72 -9.88 -6.60 8.07
CA THR A 72 -9.43 -5.21 8.06
C THR A 72 -9.11 -4.82 6.63
N ALA A 73 -9.27 -3.57 6.26
CA ALA A 73 -8.81 -3.03 4.99
C ALA A 73 -7.61 -2.11 5.22
N ILE A 74 -6.57 -2.25 4.41
CA ILE A 74 -5.47 -1.30 4.33
C ILE A 74 -5.72 -0.41 3.13
N ARG A 75 -6.03 0.87 3.38
CA ARG A 75 -6.17 1.89 2.36
C ARG A 75 -4.83 2.55 2.11
N LEU A 76 -4.31 2.44 0.89
CA LEU A 76 -3.10 3.11 0.44
C LEU A 76 -3.46 4.33 -0.41
N ILE A 77 -2.97 5.51 -0.05
CA ILE A 77 -3.34 6.80 -0.65
C ILE A 77 -2.11 7.41 -1.31
N LYS A 78 -2.21 7.70 -2.60
CA LYS A 78 -1.12 8.32 -3.35
C LYS A 78 -0.89 9.78 -2.87
N SER A 79 0.26 10.05 -2.25
CA SER A 79 0.56 11.37 -1.65
C SER A 79 0.89 12.48 -2.66
N SER A 80 1.22 12.18 -3.92
CA SER A 80 1.44 13.20 -4.96
C SER A 80 1.07 12.70 -6.36
N SER A 81 0.75 13.62 -7.28
CA SER A 81 0.40 13.25 -8.66
C SER A 81 1.61 13.15 -9.59
N GLY A 82 2.77 13.71 -9.21
CA GLY A 82 3.96 13.79 -10.07
C GLY A 82 3.87 14.80 -11.22
N TRP A 83 2.79 15.59 -11.29
CA TRP A 83 2.52 16.51 -12.42
C TRP A 83 3.55 17.63 -12.60
N TRP A 84 4.23 18.04 -11.53
CA TRP A 84 5.32 19.01 -11.59
C TRP A 84 6.50 18.53 -12.45
N GLY A 85 6.65 17.22 -12.65
CA GLY A 85 7.61 16.61 -13.57
C GLY A 85 7.04 16.32 -14.97
N GLY A 86 5.90 16.91 -15.32
CA GLY A 86 5.19 16.64 -16.57
C GLY A 86 4.65 15.21 -16.67
N ALA A 87 4.34 14.77 -17.89
CA ALA A 87 3.77 13.44 -18.15
C ALA A 87 4.68 12.29 -17.68
N VAL A 88 6.00 12.44 -17.82
CA VAL A 88 7.00 11.45 -17.36
C VAL A 88 7.01 11.33 -15.84
N GLY A 89 6.97 12.46 -15.13
CA GLY A 89 6.87 12.50 -13.68
C GLY A 89 5.60 11.81 -13.17
N ALA A 90 4.46 12.12 -13.79
CA ALA A 90 3.18 11.50 -13.44
C ALA A 90 3.20 9.97 -13.64
N HIS A 91 3.70 9.49 -14.78
CA HIS A 91 3.81 8.05 -15.07
C HIS A 91 4.75 7.31 -14.10
N LYS A 92 5.88 7.93 -13.76
CA LYS A 92 6.83 7.35 -12.81
C LYS A 92 6.23 7.25 -11.41
N THR A 93 5.51 8.27 -10.97
CA THR A 93 4.80 8.25 -9.68
C THR A 93 3.71 7.19 -9.66
N GLU A 94 3.01 6.99 -10.79
CA GLU A 94 1.99 5.94 -10.91
C GLU A 94 2.58 4.54 -10.78
N LYS A 95 3.63 4.22 -11.55
CA LYS A 95 4.32 2.93 -11.46
C LYS A 95 4.88 2.64 -10.07
N GLN A 96 5.32 3.67 -9.35
CA GLN A 96 5.83 3.51 -7.99
C GLN A 96 4.72 3.24 -6.99
N TYR A 97 3.57 3.89 -7.16
CA TYR A 97 2.38 3.59 -6.37
C TYR A 97 1.92 2.14 -6.58
N GLU A 98 1.84 1.67 -7.82
CA GLU A 98 1.50 0.28 -8.16
C GLU A 98 2.45 -0.73 -7.51
N LYS A 99 3.77 -0.47 -7.55
CA LYS A 99 4.76 -1.32 -6.87
C LYS A 99 4.56 -1.38 -5.36
N ILE A 100 4.14 -0.28 -4.73
CA ILE A 100 3.86 -0.26 -3.30
C ILE A 100 2.60 -1.06 -2.99
N VAL A 101 1.56 -0.91 -3.80
CA VAL A 101 0.33 -1.71 -3.68
C VAL A 101 0.65 -3.20 -3.79
N GLU A 102 1.43 -3.61 -4.79
CA GLU A 102 1.85 -4.99 -5.00
C GLU A 102 2.68 -5.52 -3.82
N MET A 103 3.68 -4.77 -3.37
CA MET A 103 4.52 -5.10 -2.22
C MET A 103 3.68 -5.35 -0.96
N VAL A 104 2.74 -4.44 -0.65
CA VAL A 104 1.89 -4.58 0.54
C VAL A 104 0.95 -5.78 0.36
N SER A 105 0.32 -5.92 -0.81
CA SER A 105 -0.63 -7.00 -1.10
C SER A 105 0.01 -8.39 -1.01
N ASN A 106 1.25 -8.55 -1.48
CA ASN A 106 1.96 -9.82 -1.48
C ASN A 106 2.42 -10.30 -0.11
N GLN A 107 2.30 -9.48 0.94
CA GLN A 107 2.63 -9.90 2.31
C GLN A 107 1.41 -10.44 3.07
N PHE A 108 0.19 -10.17 2.59
CA PHE A 108 -1.04 -10.61 3.26
C PHE A 108 -1.74 -11.70 2.46
N GLU A 109 -2.25 -12.70 3.18
CA GLU A 109 -3.23 -13.63 2.61
C GLU A 109 -4.44 -12.84 2.10
N LYS A 110 -4.82 -13.09 0.85
CA LYS A 110 -5.86 -12.32 0.16
C LYS A 110 -7.23 -12.87 0.53
N VAL A 111 -8.07 -12.03 1.11
CA VAL A 111 -9.48 -12.35 1.32
C VAL A 111 -10.22 -12.12 0.02
N CYS A 112 -10.89 -13.16 -0.49
CA CYS A 112 -11.73 -13.03 -1.67
C CYS A 112 -12.93 -12.11 -1.39
N PRO A 113 -13.14 -11.05 -2.19
CA PRO A 113 -14.27 -10.13 -1.96
C PRO A 113 -15.64 -10.79 -2.23
N GLU A 114 -15.68 -11.81 -3.09
CA GLU A 114 -16.93 -12.47 -3.49
C GLU A 114 -17.37 -13.58 -2.52
N CYS A 115 -16.42 -14.29 -1.90
CA CYS A 115 -16.75 -15.48 -1.08
C CYS A 115 -16.02 -15.59 0.25
N THR A 116 -15.28 -14.54 0.63
CA THR A 116 -14.51 -14.39 1.88
C THR A 116 -13.46 -15.47 2.16
N HIS A 117 -13.19 -16.36 1.20
CA HIS A 117 -12.13 -17.35 1.34
C HIS A 117 -10.76 -16.68 1.42
N ILE A 118 -9.94 -17.12 2.38
CA ILE A 118 -8.56 -16.67 2.55
C ILE A 118 -7.69 -17.46 1.59
N ASN A 119 -6.99 -16.75 0.70
CA ASN A 119 -6.10 -17.33 -0.31
C ASN A 119 -4.66 -16.97 0.04
N ARG A 120 -3.70 -17.72 -0.52
CA ARG A 120 -2.29 -17.35 -0.40
C ARG A 120 -2.04 -15.95 -0.97
N ALA A 121 -1.01 -15.28 -0.45
CA ALA A 121 -0.71 -13.91 -0.82
C ALA A 121 -0.33 -13.75 -2.31
N ASP A 122 0.23 -14.80 -2.91
CA ASP A 122 0.60 -14.88 -4.32
C ASP A 122 -0.56 -15.33 -5.24
N SER A 123 -1.70 -15.74 -4.70
CA SER A 123 -2.85 -16.15 -5.50
C SER A 123 -3.41 -14.98 -6.31
N SER A 124 -3.61 -15.18 -7.62
CA SER A 124 -4.25 -14.20 -8.51
C SER A 124 -5.77 -14.39 -8.61
N PHE A 125 -6.24 -15.61 -8.33
CA PHE A 125 -7.65 -16.01 -8.35
C PHE A 125 -8.01 -16.73 -7.05
N CYS A 126 -9.28 -16.68 -6.68
CA CYS A 126 -9.77 -17.37 -5.51
C CYS A 126 -9.77 -18.89 -5.73
N GLU A 127 -9.12 -19.64 -4.83
CA GLU A 127 -9.04 -21.10 -4.87
C GLU A 127 -10.41 -21.77 -4.66
N LYS A 128 -11.37 -21.06 -4.05
CA LYS A 128 -12.72 -21.56 -3.76
C LYS A 128 -13.74 -21.22 -4.84
N CYS A 129 -13.79 -19.97 -5.32
CA CYS A 129 -14.85 -19.51 -6.23
C CYS A 129 -14.36 -19.03 -7.60
N GLY A 130 -13.05 -19.01 -7.86
CA GLY A 130 -12.48 -18.60 -9.14
C GLY A 130 -12.49 -17.08 -9.40
N SER A 131 -13.04 -16.27 -8.49
CA SER A 131 -13.09 -14.81 -8.66
C SER A 131 -11.69 -14.19 -8.64
N SER A 132 -11.50 -13.11 -9.40
CA SER A 132 -10.23 -12.36 -9.40
C SER A 132 -9.95 -11.76 -8.02
N LEU A 133 -8.73 -11.95 -7.52
CA LEU A 133 -8.28 -11.34 -6.25
C LEU A 133 -7.53 -10.02 -6.46
N LEU A 134 -7.31 -9.63 -7.71
CA LEU A 134 -6.76 -8.32 -8.04
C LEU A 134 -7.85 -7.27 -7.88
N VAL A 135 -7.91 -6.65 -6.71
CA VAL A 135 -8.72 -5.45 -6.51
C VAL A 135 -7.97 -4.30 -7.17
N VAL A 136 -8.28 -4.02 -8.44
CA VAL A 136 -7.93 -2.76 -9.08
C VAL A 136 -9.21 -1.96 -9.20
N SER A 137 -9.42 -1.05 -8.25
CA SER A 137 -10.36 0.07 -8.38
C SER A 137 -9.64 1.34 -8.80
#